data_AF-A0A1E5GCT1-F1
#
_entry.id   AF-A0A1E5GCT1-F1
#
_cell.length_a   1.000
_cell.length_b   1.000
_cell.length_c   1.000
_cell.angle_alpha   90.00
_cell.angle_beta   90.00
_cell.angle_gamma   90.00
#
_symmetry.space_group_name_H-M   'P 1'
#
loop_
_entity.id
_entity.type
_entity.pdbx_description
1 polymer ?
#
loop_
_entity_poly.entity_id
_entity_poly.type
_entity_poly.pdbx_seq_one_letter_code
_entity_poly.pdbx_strand_id
1 'polypeptide(L)'
;MLNHKFYFYDESFNIQTIKEDGYVRISNKLISSISPYLDEHTFTDYYSDNKILGLSKDGTILKLDDISFLKECLILHANTEKEYSKFVNFLDKSLINGHKILHVDGSPVTGGLIHNFVLTSEVPSKIFHEDFEKDDAKLQDQFINEYYNVFKDVKMYWNEVGNLEDGFNYYGITILTPEMAQQLLIRMAEYLDGNDSEAAEYFIGDDYNMLKVLLNRCIEEKKYLIHFGI
;
A
#
# COMPACT_ATOMS: atom_id res chain seq x y z
N MET A 1 0.23 -4.41 5.58
CA MET A 1 1.67 -4.55 5.28
C MET A 1 2.05 -3.39 4.38
N LEU A 2 2.50 -2.30 4.98
CA LEU A 2 3.06 -1.15 4.27
C LEU A 2 4.39 -1.57 3.63
N ASN A 3 4.63 -1.18 2.38
CA ASN A 3 5.81 -1.61 1.64
C ASN A 3 6.51 -0.42 1.01
N HIS A 4 7.79 -0.26 1.32
CA HIS A 4 8.66 0.70 0.67
C HIS A 4 8.96 0.25 -0.75
N LYS A 5 9.04 1.22 -1.67
CA LYS A 5 9.40 0.94 -3.07
C LYS A 5 10.72 1.63 -3.38
N PHE A 6 11.64 0.86 -3.95
CA PHE A 6 12.94 1.35 -4.39
C PHE A 6 12.99 1.20 -5.90
N TYR A 7 13.08 2.32 -6.59
CA TYR A 7 13.05 2.39 -8.04
C TYR A 7 14.44 2.73 -8.59
N PHE A 8 14.84 2.15 -9.71
CA PHE A 8 15.97 2.71 -10.45
C PHE A 8 15.58 4.11 -10.93
N TYR A 9 16.48 5.07 -10.72
CA TYR A 9 16.20 6.48 -10.94
C TYR A 9 17.23 7.11 -11.87
N ASP A 10 16.73 7.82 -12.88
CA ASP A 10 17.47 8.64 -13.83
C ASP A 10 16.71 9.95 -14.15
N GLU A 11 17.28 10.79 -15.01
CA GLU A 11 16.67 12.09 -15.37
C GLU A 11 15.36 11.98 -16.16
N SER A 12 15.07 10.81 -16.74
CA SER A 12 13.85 10.51 -17.48
C SER A 12 12.79 9.79 -16.64
N PHE A 13 13.03 9.67 -15.33
CA PHE A 13 12.19 8.91 -14.43
C PHE A 13 10.73 9.39 -14.43
N ASN A 14 9.82 8.48 -14.73
CA ASN A 14 8.39 8.68 -14.55
C ASN A 14 7.76 7.43 -13.94
N ILE A 15 7.31 7.56 -12.69
CA ILE A 15 6.74 6.47 -11.88
C ILE A 15 5.57 5.75 -12.57
N GLN A 16 4.81 6.45 -13.42
CA GLN A 16 3.66 5.88 -14.15
C GLN A 16 4.06 4.93 -15.28
N THR A 17 5.32 4.99 -15.73
CA THR A 17 5.83 4.21 -16.87
C THR A 17 6.77 3.07 -16.45
N ILE A 18 7.00 2.91 -15.15
CA ILE A 18 7.94 1.94 -14.62
C ILE A 18 7.37 0.53 -14.77
N LYS A 19 8.18 -0.34 -15.38
CA LYS A 19 7.92 -1.78 -15.46
C LYS A 19 8.30 -2.47 -14.15
N GLU A 20 7.76 -3.66 -13.91
CA GLU A 20 8.00 -4.43 -12.68
C GLU A 20 9.48 -4.71 -12.39
N ASP A 21 10.34 -4.78 -13.40
CA ASP A 21 11.80 -4.95 -13.24
C ASP A 21 12.55 -3.66 -12.89
N GLY A 22 11.89 -2.51 -13.00
CA GLY A 22 12.45 -1.19 -12.70
C GLY A 22 12.44 -0.83 -11.21
N TYR A 23 11.88 -1.69 -10.36
CA TYR A 23 11.78 -1.45 -8.92
C TYR A 23 11.78 -2.72 -8.09
N VAL A 24 11.97 -2.56 -6.78
CA VAL A 24 11.79 -3.61 -5.79
C VAL A 24 10.88 -3.10 -4.67
N ARG A 25 9.92 -3.92 -4.26
CA ARG A 25 9.14 -3.69 -3.03
C ARG A 25 9.84 -4.36 -1.86
N ILE A 26 9.85 -3.68 -0.73
CA ILE A 26 10.44 -4.11 0.54
C ILE A 26 9.47 -3.82 1.68
N SER A 27 9.21 -4.82 2.51
CA SER A 27 8.32 -4.70 3.65
C SER A 27 8.79 -3.64 4.65
N ASN A 28 7.84 -2.97 5.30
CA ASN A 28 8.15 -2.07 6.41
C ASN A 28 8.84 -2.80 7.57
N LYS A 29 8.62 -4.11 7.73
CA LYS A 29 9.33 -4.93 8.73
C LYS A 29 10.84 -4.95 8.45
N LEU A 30 11.26 -5.17 7.20
CA LEU A 30 12.69 -5.16 6.86
C LEU A 30 13.30 -3.78 7.04
N ILE A 31 12.64 -2.71 6.57
CA ILE A 31 13.15 -1.34 6.76
C ILE A 31 13.22 -0.95 8.23
N SER A 32 12.19 -1.24 9.02
CA SER A 32 12.19 -0.99 10.48
C SER A 32 13.31 -1.73 11.21
N SER A 33 13.72 -2.91 10.72
CA SER A 33 14.82 -3.67 11.33
C SER A 33 16.20 -3.02 11.16
N ILE A 34 16.36 -2.20 10.11
CA ILE A 34 17.61 -1.49 9.81
C ILE A 34 17.52 0.03 10.08
N SER A 35 16.33 0.56 10.38
CA SER A 35 16.12 2.01 10.57
C SER A 35 17.05 2.65 11.60
N PRO A 36 17.39 2.04 12.75
CA PRO A 36 18.29 2.67 13.72
C PRO A 36 19.66 3.03 13.15
N TYR A 37 20.12 2.31 12.13
CA TYR A 37 21.39 2.58 11.44
C TYR A 37 21.21 3.61 10.31
N LEU A 38 20.07 3.56 9.62
CA LEU A 38 19.74 4.53 8.57
C LEU A 38 19.58 5.94 9.15
N ASP A 39 18.99 6.06 10.35
CA ASP A 39 18.69 7.33 11.01
C ASP A 39 19.97 8.13 11.39
N GLU A 40 21.15 7.50 11.36
CA GLU A 40 22.44 8.16 11.58
C GLU A 40 23.11 8.63 10.28
N HIS A 41 22.63 8.17 9.12
CA HIS A 41 23.19 8.53 7.81
C HIS A 41 22.42 9.66 7.15
N THR A 42 23.14 10.49 6.39
CA THR A 42 22.56 11.66 5.73
C THR A 42 22.24 11.37 4.27
N PHE A 43 20.96 11.30 3.93
CA PHE A 43 20.46 11.08 2.58
C PHE A 43 20.04 12.38 1.88
N THR A 44 19.63 12.29 0.62
CA THR A 44 19.10 13.42 -0.17
C THR A 44 17.58 13.27 -0.28
N ASP A 45 16.82 14.26 0.17
CA ASP A 45 15.37 14.31 0.00
C ASP A 45 14.99 14.55 -1.47
N TYR A 46 13.99 13.82 -1.96
CA TYR A 46 13.61 13.86 -3.38
C TYR A 46 12.94 15.17 -3.79
N TYR A 47 12.09 15.74 -2.94
CA TYR A 47 11.27 16.90 -3.32
C TYR A 47 11.99 18.23 -3.13
N SER A 48 12.97 18.27 -2.22
CA SER A 48 13.65 19.50 -1.83
C SER A 48 15.15 19.52 -2.11
N ASP A 49 15.73 18.39 -2.54
CA ASP A 49 17.18 18.18 -2.69
C ASP A 49 18.00 18.46 -1.40
N ASN A 50 17.32 18.66 -0.27
CA ASN A 50 17.96 18.92 1.02
C ASN A 50 18.57 17.64 1.59
N LYS A 51 19.54 17.83 2.48
CA LYS A 51 20.12 16.74 3.25
C LYS A 51 19.27 16.43 4.48
N ILE A 52 18.90 15.17 4.66
CA ILE A 52 18.05 14.67 5.76
C ILE A 52 18.70 13.46 6.43
N LEU A 53 18.39 13.24 7.72
CA LEU A 53 18.80 12.03 8.43
C LEU A 53 17.78 10.92 8.19
N GLY A 54 18.25 9.71 7.90
CA GLY A 54 17.39 8.57 7.58
C GLY A 54 16.67 8.70 6.24
N LEU A 55 15.83 7.72 5.95
CA LEU A 55 14.96 7.74 4.77
C LEU A 55 13.78 8.69 5.01
N SER A 56 13.51 9.58 4.05
CA SER A 56 12.33 10.45 4.02
C SER A 56 11.03 9.62 4.00
N LYS A 57 9.99 10.17 4.61
CA LYS A 57 8.62 9.67 4.48
C LYS A 57 7.99 9.98 3.12
N ASP A 58 8.55 10.95 2.40
CA ASP A 58 7.97 11.43 1.14
C ASP A 58 8.74 10.88 -0.05
N GLY A 59 10.07 10.85 0.05
CA GLY A 59 10.94 10.22 -0.93
C GLY A 59 12.41 10.56 -0.74
N THR A 60 13.29 9.59 -1.00
CA THR A 60 14.73 9.72 -0.80
C THR A 60 15.49 9.33 -2.08
N ILE A 61 16.41 10.17 -2.53
CA ILE A 61 17.37 9.81 -3.59
C ILE A 61 18.63 9.23 -2.94
N LEU A 62 18.91 7.97 -3.27
CA LEU A 62 20.12 7.26 -2.87
C LEU A 62 21.14 7.33 -4.01
N LYS A 63 22.28 7.97 -3.75
CA LYS A 63 23.46 7.94 -4.62
C LYS A 63 24.30 6.69 -4.35
N LEU A 64 25.31 6.42 -5.16
CA LEU A 64 26.12 5.19 -5.05
C LEU A 64 26.69 4.95 -3.65
N ASP A 65 27.12 6.00 -2.95
CA ASP A 65 27.62 5.89 -1.58
C ASP A 65 26.49 5.55 -0.59
N ASP A 66 25.31 6.15 -0.75
CA ASP A 66 24.12 5.84 0.06
C ASP A 66 23.63 4.40 -0.17
N ILE A 67 23.70 3.92 -1.41
CA ILE A 67 23.35 2.55 -1.79
C ILE A 67 24.33 1.56 -1.16
N SER A 68 25.63 1.90 -1.17
CA SER A 68 26.68 1.08 -0.54
C SER A 68 26.46 1.01 0.98
N PHE A 69 26.18 2.15 1.62
CA PHE A 69 25.87 2.20 3.04
C PHE A 69 24.62 1.37 3.39
N LEU A 70 23.52 1.53 2.65
CA LEU A 70 22.30 0.75 2.85
C LEU A 70 22.56 -0.76 2.72
N LYS A 71 23.39 -1.16 1.76
CA LYS A 71 23.79 -2.56 1.58
C LYS A 71 24.60 -3.07 2.78
N GLU A 72 25.51 -2.26 3.34
CA GLU A 72 26.25 -2.62 4.56
C GLU A 72 25.32 -2.80 5.77
N CYS A 73 24.36 -1.90 5.97
CA CYS A 73 23.34 -2.03 7.03
C CYS A 73 22.57 -3.34 6.90
N LEU A 74 22.16 -3.69 5.68
CA LEU A 74 21.49 -4.96 5.38
C LEU A 74 22.37 -6.15 5.79
N ILE A 75 23.64 -6.20 5.34
CA ILE A 75 24.56 -7.30 5.63
C ILE A 75 24.79 -7.52 7.12
N LEU A 76 24.87 -6.43 7.89
CA LEU A 76 25.17 -6.50 9.31
C LEU A 76 23.96 -6.89 10.18
N HIS A 77 22.74 -6.61 9.72
CA HIS A 77 21.58 -6.56 10.61
C HIS A 77 20.30 -7.24 10.11
N ALA A 78 20.23 -7.65 8.84
CA ALA A 78 19.08 -8.36 8.29
C ALA A 78 19.44 -9.84 7.99
N ASN A 79 18.59 -10.78 8.41
CA ASN A 79 18.89 -12.22 8.36
C ASN A 79 17.93 -12.99 7.43
N THR A 80 18.52 -13.80 6.55
CA THR A 80 18.03 -14.97 5.76
C THR A 80 16.66 -15.01 5.06
N GLU A 81 15.80 -13.99 5.11
CA GLU A 81 14.53 -14.02 4.38
C GLU A 81 14.73 -13.80 2.85
N LYS A 82 13.86 -14.39 2.01
CA LYS A 82 13.88 -14.23 0.53
C LYS A 82 13.91 -12.74 0.12
N GLU A 83 13.23 -11.90 0.90
CA GLU A 83 13.18 -10.45 0.71
C GLU A 83 14.55 -9.77 0.87
N TYR A 84 15.38 -10.23 1.81
CA TYR A 84 16.75 -9.73 1.99
C TYR A 84 17.59 -9.94 0.73
N SER A 85 17.65 -11.19 0.24
CA SER A 85 18.44 -11.53 -0.95
C SER A 85 17.94 -10.78 -2.19
N LYS A 86 16.62 -10.63 -2.31
CA LYS A 86 15.98 -9.83 -3.36
C LYS A 86 16.45 -8.37 -3.28
N PHE A 87 16.47 -7.77 -2.10
CA PHE A 87 16.89 -6.38 -1.94
C PHE A 87 18.36 -6.18 -2.24
N VAL A 88 19.24 -7.02 -1.69
CA VAL A 88 20.69 -6.95 -1.95
C VAL A 88 20.98 -7.08 -3.44
N ASN A 89 20.33 -8.02 -4.13
CA ASN A 89 20.48 -8.17 -5.58
C ASN A 89 20.05 -6.91 -6.36
N PHE A 90 19.00 -6.22 -5.90
CA PHE A 90 18.58 -4.95 -6.50
C PHE A 90 19.62 -3.85 -6.29
N LEU A 91 20.14 -3.70 -5.07
CA LEU A 91 21.21 -2.73 -4.76
C LEU A 91 22.47 -3.01 -5.57
N ASP A 92 22.87 -4.28 -5.70
CA ASP A 92 24.03 -4.70 -6.49
C ASP A 92 23.90 -4.33 -7.97
N LYS A 93 22.73 -4.56 -8.56
CA LYS A 93 22.46 -4.12 -9.93
C LYS A 93 22.60 -2.60 -10.07
N SER A 94 22.12 -1.85 -9.09
CA SER A 94 22.26 -0.38 -9.09
C SER A 94 23.72 0.05 -9.05
N LEU A 95 24.52 -0.56 -8.17
CA LEU A 95 25.95 -0.25 -8.02
C LEU A 95 26.73 -0.61 -9.29
N ILE A 96 26.48 -1.79 -9.88
CA ILE A 96 27.16 -2.25 -11.09
C ILE A 96 26.85 -1.33 -12.29
N ASN A 97 25.59 -0.90 -12.42
CA ASN A 97 25.14 -0.10 -13.56
C ASN A 97 25.27 1.41 -13.33
N GLY A 98 25.70 1.84 -12.14
CA GLY A 98 25.82 3.25 -11.79
C GLY A 98 24.47 3.97 -11.64
N HIS A 99 23.38 3.24 -11.40
CA HIS A 99 22.06 3.83 -11.22
C HIS A 99 21.91 4.44 -9.82
N LYS A 100 21.21 5.57 -9.74
CA LYS A 100 20.65 6.07 -8.47
C LYS A 100 19.38 5.29 -8.15
N ILE A 101 18.95 5.35 -6.89
CA ILE A 101 17.69 4.76 -6.46
C ILE A 101 16.78 5.86 -5.90
N LEU A 102 15.52 5.88 -6.32
CA LEU A 102 14.47 6.61 -5.63
C LEU A 102 13.78 5.65 -4.67
N HIS A 103 13.90 5.92 -3.38
CA HIS A 103 13.08 5.31 -2.35
C HIS A 103 11.81 6.13 -2.17
N VAL A 104 10.67 5.47 -2.18
CA VAL A 104 9.38 6.01 -1.77
C VAL A 104 8.91 5.19 -0.59
N ASP A 105 8.65 5.86 0.52
CA ASP A 105 7.98 5.22 1.64
C ASP A 105 6.57 4.81 1.20
N GLY A 106 6.23 3.54 1.37
CA GLY A 106 4.84 3.10 1.22
C GLY A 106 4.04 3.31 2.50
N SER A 107 4.70 3.66 3.59
CA SER A 107 4.00 4.26 4.71
C SER A 107 3.40 5.58 4.23
N PRO A 108 2.15 5.88 4.57
CA PRO A 108 1.56 7.16 4.23
C PRO A 108 2.49 8.29 4.67
N VAL A 109 2.83 9.18 3.73
CA VAL A 109 3.29 10.55 4.01
C VAL A 109 2.46 11.05 5.19
N THR A 110 3.09 11.45 6.28
CA THR A 110 2.37 11.87 7.50
C THR A 110 1.22 12.81 7.15
N GLY A 111 -0.02 12.30 7.27
CA GLY A 111 -1.24 12.89 6.69
C GLY A 111 -1.99 12.00 5.69
N GLY A 112 -1.51 10.76 5.44
CA GLY A 112 -2.02 9.85 4.42
C GLY A 112 -3.52 9.75 4.35
N LEU A 113 -4.00 9.76 3.12
CA LEU A 113 -5.40 9.61 2.80
C LEU A 113 -5.84 8.22 3.31
N ILE A 114 -6.85 8.20 4.15
CA ILE A 114 -7.34 6.99 4.82
C ILE A 114 -8.76 6.76 4.35
N HIS A 115 -9.05 5.51 4.02
CA HIS A 115 -10.41 5.07 3.77
C HIS A 115 -11.02 4.54 5.06
N ASN A 116 -12.19 5.05 5.43
CA ASN A 116 -12.90 4.62 6.65
C ASN A 116 -14.00 3.63 6.29
N PHE A 117 -14.13 2.58 7.09
CA PHE A 117 -15.08 1.49 6.86
C PHE A 117 -15.93 1.25 8.10
N VAL A 118 -17.25 1.17 7.93
CA VAL A 118 -18.20 1.09 9.03
C VAL A 118 -19.26 0.03 8.73
N LEU A 119 -19.56 -0.81 9.73
CA LEU A 119 -20.68 -1.75 9.67
C LEU A 119 -21.93 -1.13 10.28
N THR A 120 -23.03 -1.10 9.54
CA THR A 120 -24.32 -0.57 10.01
C THR A 120 -25.46 -1.53 9.70
N SER A 121 -26.47 -1.56 10.56
CA SER A 121 -27.69 -2.36 10.32
C SER A 121 -28.60 -1.73 9.27
N GLU A 122 -28.52 -0.41 9.09
CA GLU A 122 -29.37 0.35 8.16
C GLU A 122 -28.54 1.42 7.45
N VAL A 123 -28.86 1.69 6.20
CA VAL A 123 -28.24 2.77 5.42
C VAL A 123 -29.11 4.02 5.53
N PRO A 124 -28.65 5.10 6.17
CA PRO A 124 -29.44 6.32 6.28
C PRO A 124 -29.59 6.99 4.92
N SER A 125 -30.69 7.73 4.74
CA SER A 125 -30.95 8.50 3.52
C SER A 125 -29.91 9.59 3.21
N LYS A 126 -29.18 10.04 4.24
CA LYS A 126 -28.02 10.92 4.14
C LYS A 126 -26.90 10.30 4.95
N ILE A 127 -25.73 10.20 4.36
CA ILE A 127 -24.57 9.53 4.96
C ILE A 127 -23.52 10.61 5.19
N PHE A 128 -23.20 10.88 6.45
CA PHE A 128 -22.09 11.74 6.86
C PHE A 128 -21.12 10.92 7.70
N HIS A 129 -19.81 11.05 7.45
CA HIS A 129 -18.79 10.27 8.17
C HIS A 129 -18.81 10.54 9.69
N GLU A 130 -19.06 11.79 10.08
CA GLU A 130 -19.17 12.25 11.48
C GLU A 130 -20.17 11.42 12.33
N ASP A 131 -21.21 10.86 11.69
CA ASP A 131 -22.21 10.03 12.36
C ASP A 131 -21.67 8.64 12.77
N PHE A 132 -20.47 8.26 12.27
CA PHE A 132 -19.91 6.91 12.40
C PHE A 132 -18.46 6.85 12.94
N GLU A 133 -17.83 8.00 13.24
CA GLU A 133 -16.39 8.11 13.58
C GLU A 133 -15.89 7.19 14.70
N LYS A 134 -16.75 6.73 15.60
CA LYS A 134 -16.32 5.94 16.77
C LYS A 134 -16.05 4.47 16.47
N ASP A 135 -16.59 3.96 15.37
CA ASP A 135 -16.59 2.53 15.04
C ASP A 135 -15.93 2.23 13.69
N ASP A 136 -15.17 3.18 13.14
CA ASP A 136 -14.54 3.03 11.83
C ASP A 136 -13.24 2.20 11.86
N ALA A 137 -13.15 1.25 10.93
CA ALA A 137 -11.90 0.61 10.56
C ALA A 137 -11.21 1.43 9.47
N LYS A 138 -9.88 1.55 9.57
CA LYS A 138 -9.08 2.44 8.73
C LYS A 138 -8.18 1.66 7.83
N LEU A 139 -8.41 1.73 6.53
CA LEU A 139 -7.53 1.12 5.52
C LEU A 139 -6.74 2.21 4.81
N GLN A 140 -5.51 1.87 4.43
CA GLN A 140 -4.64 2.79 3.73
C GLN A 140 -5.05 2.96 2.28
N ASP A 141 -5.00 4.20 1.78
CA ASP A 141 -5.24 4.53 0.38
C ASP A 141 -4.43 3.67 -0.60
N GLN A 142 -3.14 3.49 -0.31
CA GLN A 142 -2.26 2.68 -1.16
C GLN A 142 -2.84 1.30 -1.46
N PHE A 143 -3.47 0.65 -0.47
CA PHE A 143 -4.10 -0.65 -0.66
C PHE A 143 -5.31 -0.56 -1.60
N ILE A 144 -6.18 0.44 -1.43
CA ILE A 144 -7.35 0.63 -2.29
C ILE A 144 -6.92 0.97 -3.73
N ASN A 145 -5.97 1.87 -3.89
CA ASN A 145 -5.49 2.35 -5.19
C ASN A 145 -4.74 1.26 -5.97
N GLU A 146 -3.74 0.62 -5.36
CA GLU A 146 -2.90 -0.38 -6.05
C GLU A 146 -3.69 -1.62 -6.49
N TYR A 147 -4.70 -2.00 -5.70
CA TYR A 147 -5.52 -3.17 -5.95
C TYR A 147 -6.91 -2.83 -6.48
N TYR A 148 -7.12 -1.59 -6.96
CA TYR A 148 -8.41 -1.17 -7.52
C TYR A 148 -8.89 -2.06 -8.66
N ASN A 149 -7.96 -2.62 -9.45
CA ASN A 149 -8.26 -3.56 -10.51
C ASN A 149 -8.91 -4.87 -10.02
N VAL A 150 -8.69 -5.25 -8.76
CA VAL A 150 -9.38 -6.39 -8.12
C VAL A 150 -10.78 -5.99 -7.68
N PHE A 151 -10.93 -4.78 -7.16
CA PHE A 151 -12.18 -4.31 -6.57
C PHE A 151 -13.22 -3.86 -7.60
N LYS A 152 -12.78 -3.30 -8.74
CA LYS A 152 -13.65 -2.77 -9.79
C LYS A 152 -14.54 -3.81 -10.48
N ASP A 153 -14.26 -5.10 -10.31
CA ASP A 153 -15.04 -6.21 -10.90
C ASP A 153 -16.30 -6.57 -10.08
N VAL A 154 -16.61 -5.78 -9.05
CA VAL A 154 -17.83 -5.91 -8.23
C VAL A 154 -18.64 -4.64 -8.33
N LYS A 155 -19.93 -4.77 -8.65
CA LYS A 155 -20.88 -3.66 -8.63
C LYS A 155 -21.27 -3.32 -7.19
N MET A 156 -21.08 -2.07 -6.80
CA MET A 156 -21.37 -1.56 -5.46
C MET A 156 -22.18 -0.27 -5.56
N TYR A 157 -22.87 0.12 -4.50
CA TYR A 157 -23.63 1.38 -4.51
C TYR A 157 -22.72 2.57 -4.22
N TRP A 158 -22.75 3.60 -5.06
CA TRP A 158 -22.02 4.84 -4.85
C TRP A 158 -22.94 5.94 -4.34
N ASN A 159 -22.56 6.55 -3.21
CA ASN A 159 -23.23 7.65 -2.50
C ASN A 159 -24.62 7.31 -1.92
N GLU A 160 -25.44 6.53 -2.61
CA GLU A 160 -26.77 6.13 -2.20
C GLU A 160 -27.15 4.75 -2.72
N VAL A 161 -28.06 4.06 -2.02
CA VAL A 161 -28.58 2.76 -2.43
C VAL A 161 -29.34 2.89 -3.75
N GLY A 162 -29.00 2.04 -4.72
CA GLY A 162 -29.60 2.01 -6.06
C GLY A 162 -28.68 2.55 -7.16
N ASN A 163 -27.67 3.37 -6.83
CA ASN A 163 -26.71 3.88 -7.79
C ASN A 163 -25.51 2.92 -7.94
N LEU A 164 -25.63 1.92 -8.82
CA LEU A 164 -24.63 0.86 -8.99
C LEU A 164 -23.46 1.28 -9.90
N GLU A 165 -22.25 1.18 -9.37
CA GLU A 165 -21.00 1.51 -10.07
C GLU A 165 -19.92 0.43 -9.80
N ASP A 166 -18.78 0.51 -10.50
CA ASP A 166 -17.69 -0.47 -10.41
C ASP A 166 -16.71 -0.17 -9.26
N GLY A 167 -16.63 -1.07 -8.29
CA GLY A 167 -15.67 -1.01 -7.19
C GLY A 167 -15.95 0.07 -6.15
N PHE A 168 -14.92 0.43 -5.39
CA PHE A 168 -15.01 1.49 -4.38
C PHE A 168 -15.08 2.88 -5.02
N ASN A 169 -15.99 3.72 -4.56
CA ASN A 169 -15.99 5.15 -4.85
C ASN A 169 -14.80 5.82 -4.15
N TYR A 170 -13.71 6.02 -4.89
CA TYR A 170 -12.45 6.46 -4.33
C TYR A 170 -12.50 7.85 -3.66
N TYR A 171 -13.31 8.77 -4.20
CA TYR A 171 -13.49 10.14 -3.70
C TYR A 171 -14.90 10.39 -3.14
N GLY A 172 -15.55 9.33 -2.65
CA GLY A 172 -16.92 9.43 -2.16
C GLY A 172 -17.32 8.23 -1.32
N ILE A 173 -18.61 7.93 -1.30
CA ILE A 173 -19.14 6.87 -0.43
C ILE A 173 -19.42 5.62 -1.26
N THR A 174 -19.06 4.46 -0.71
CA THR A 174 -19.46 3.15 -1.23
C THR A 174 -20.30 2.44 -0.19
N ILE A 175 -21.36 1.77 -0.60
CA ILE A 175 -22.21 0.95 0.27
C ILE A 175 -22.26 -0.46 -0.31
N LEU A 176 -21.92 -1.44 0.53
CA LEU A 176 -21.99 -2.85 0.18
C LEU A 176 -23.10 -3.52 1.00
N THR A 177 -23.95 -4.29 0.30
CA THR A 177 -24.83 -5.27 0.94
C THR A 177 -24.03 -6.52 1.34
N PRO A 178 -24.59 -7.43 2.16
CA PRO A 178 -24.00 -8.75 2.40
C PRO A 178 -23.64 -9.49 1.11
N GLU A 179 -24.50 -9.44 0.08
CA GLU A 179 -24.25 -10.09 -1.20
C GLU A 179 -23.08 -9.46 -1.97
N MET A 180 -22.97 -8.12 -1.97
CA MET A 180 -21.85 -7.42 -2.59
C MET A 180 -20.54 -7.70 -1.86
N ALA A 181 -20.57 -7.76 -0.52
CA ALA A 181 -19.41 -8.11 0.29
C ALA A 181 -18.94 -9.54 -0.01
N GLN A 182 -19.88 -10.48 -0.18
CA GLN A 182 -19.58 -11.85 -0.59
C GLN A 182 -18.93 -11.91 -1.98
N GLN A 183 -19.43 -11.12 -2.95
CA GLN A 183 -18.82 -11.03 -4.28
C GLN A 183 -17.40 -10.46 -4.21
N LEU A 184 -17.18 -9.43 -3.39
CA LEU A 184 -15.85 -8.86 -3.19
C LEU A 184 -14.87 -9.86 -2.59
N LEU A 185 -15.28 -10.63 -1.57
CA LEU A 185 -14.46 -11.71 -1.03
C LEU A 185 -14.09 -12.76 -2.09
N ILE A 186 -15.03 -13.11 -2.97
CA ILE A 186 -14.76 -14.04 -4.08
C ILE A 186 -13.73 -13.44 -5.03
N ARG A 187 -13.86 -12.19 -5.45
CA ARG A 187 -12.87 -11.52 -6.32
C ARG A 187 -11.49 -11.43 -5.68
N MET A 188 -11.44 -11.10 -4.39
CA MET A 188 -10.19 -11.08 -3.64
C MET A 188 -9.52 -12.46 -3.58
N ALA A 189 -10.31 -13.54 -3.50
CA ALA A 189 -9.80 -14.90 -3.51
C ALA A 189 -9.35 -15.34 -4.92
N GLU A 190 -10.13 -15.04 -5.96
CA GLU A 190 -9.80 -15.31 -7.36
C GLU A 190 -8.50 -14.61 -7.79
N TYR A 191 -8.26 -13.38 -7.33
CA TYR A 191 -7.01 -12.68 -7.59
C TYR A 191 -5.78 -13.39 -7.01
N LEU A 192 -5.95 -14.12 -5.90
CA LEU A 192 -4.88 -14.86 -5.23
C LEU A 192 -4.73 -16.30 -5.76
N ASP A 193 -5.76 -16.86 -6.38
CA ASP A 193 -5.76 -18.26 -6.83
C ASP A 193 -4.77 -18.49 -7.97
N GLY A 194 -3.69 -19.23 -7.67
CA GLY A 194 -2.61 -19.51 -8.62
C GLY A 194 -1.80 -18.28 -9.06
N ASN A 195 -1.92 -17.15 -8.35
CA ASN A 195 -1.21 -15.92 -8.66
C ASN A 195 0.05 -15.79 -7.80
N ASP A 196 1.18 -16.22 -8.37
CA ASP A 196 2.50 -16.14 -7.72
C ASP A 196 3.23 -14.81 -7.99
N SER A 197 2.52 -13.79 -8.49
CA SER A 197 3.11 -12.47 -8.73
C SER A 197 3.47 -11.79 -7.41
N GLU A 198 4.50 -10.93 -7.46
CA GLU A 198 4.88 -10.10 -6.33
C GLU A 198 3.72 -9.20 -5.85
N ALA A 199 2.90 -8.69 -6.78
CA ALA A 199 1.74 -7.90 -6.43
C ALA A 199 0.72 -8.67 -5.57
N ALA A 200 0.51 -9.97 -5.86
CA ALA A 200 -0.35 -10.85 -5.07
C ALA A 200 0.26 -11.21 -3.71
N GLU A 201 1.59 -11.41 -3.64
CA GLU A 201 2.30 -11.61 -2.36
C GLU A 201 2.07 -10.41 -1.42
N TYR A 202 2.18 -9.18 -1.94
CA TYR A 202 1.95 -7.96 -1.16
C TYR A 202 0.46 -7.60 -0.97
N PHE A 203 -0.44 -8.21 -1.73
CA PHE A 203 -1.88 -8.05 -1.50
C PHE A 203 -2.27 -8.65 -0.15
N ILE A 204 -1.63 -9.76 0.23
CA ILE A 204 -1.86 -10.40 1.54
C ILE A 204 -1.09 -9.62 2.62
N GLY A 205 -1.82 -8.83 3.39
CA GLY A 205 -1.28 -8.08 4.52
C GLY A 205 -2.38 -7.59 5.47
N ASP A 206 -2.01 -6.73 6.41
CA ASP A 206 -2.95 -6.22 7.43
C ASP A 206 -4.22 -5.58 6.85
N ASP A 207 -4.11 -4.75 5.80
CA ASP A 207 -5.26 -4.12 5.15
C ASP A 207 -6.18 -5.16 4.48
N TYR A 208 -5.62 -6.16 3.77
CA TYR A 208 -6.38 -7.29 3.24
C TYR A 208 -7.08 -8.09 4.34
N ASN A 209 -6.37 -8.41 5.43
CA ASN A 209 -6.93 -9.17 6.54
C ASN A 209 -8.06 -8.39 7.22
N MET A 210 -7.86 -7.10 7.43
CA MET A 210 -8.88 -6.21 7.99
C MET A 210 -10.09 -6.10 7.07
N LEU A 211 -9.90 -5.85 5.76
CA LEU A 211 -11.00 -5.82 4.79
C LEU A 211 -11.76 -7.14 4.81
N LYS A 212 -11.04 -8.27 4.76
CA LYS A 212 -11.62 -9.61 4.80
C LYS A 212 -12.47 -9.84 6.06
N VAL A 213 -11.99 -9.41 7.23
CA VAL A 213 -12.75 -9.48 8.49
C VAL A 213 -14.02 -8.63 8.41
N LEU A 214 -13.93 -7.39 7.91
CA LEU A 214 -15.10 -6.52 7.77
C LEU A 214 -16.14 -7.10 6.81
N LEU A 215 -15.72 -7.66 5.68
CA LEU A 215 -16.60 -8.28 4.70
C LEU A 215 -17.27 -9.55 5.27
N ASN A 216 -16.52 -10.40 5.98
CA ASN A 216 -17.11 -11.56 6.65
C ASN A 216 -18.15 -11.14 7.70
N ARG A 217 -17.84 -10.14 8.52
CA ARG A 217 -18.79 -9.59 9.51
C ARG A 217 -20.03 -8.97 8.85
N CYS A 218 -19.85 -8.27 7.73
CA CYS A 218 -20.96 -7.75 6.91
C CYS A 218 -21.94 -8.88 6.53
N ILE A 219 -21.41 -10.03 6.10
CA ILE A 219 -22.19 -11.20 5.69
C ILE A 219 -22.83 -11.90 6.89
N GLU A 220 -22.04 -12.24 7.91
CA GLU A 220 -22.49 -13.01 9.07
C GLU A 220 -23.51 -12.25 9.92
N GLU A 221 -23.26 -10.96 10.16
CA GLU A 221 -24.14 -10.09 10.93
C GLU A 221 -25.31 -9.53 10.11
N LYS A 222 -25.35 -9.80 8.79
CA LYS A 222 -26.34 -9.27 7.82
C LYS A 222 -26.44 -7.74 7.88
N LYS A 223 -25.28 -7.09 7.91
CA LYS A 223 -25.14 -5.63 7.95
C LYS A 223 -24.76 -5.09 6.59
N TYR A 224 -24.82 -3.77 6.45
CA TYR A 224 -24.19 -3.04 5.36
C TYR A 224 -22.77 -2.63 5.77
N LEU A 225 -21.85 -2.63 4.82
CA LEU A 225 -20.52 -2.04 4.98
C LEU A 225 -20.51 -0.72 4.20
N ILE A 226 -20.33 0.39 4.91
CA ILE A 226 -20.14 1.72 4.33
C ILE A 226 -18.65 2.02 4.30
N HIS A 227 -18.16 2.43 3.14
CA HIS A 227 -16.81 2.90 2.91
C HIS A 227 -16.87 4.40 2.59
N PHE A 228 -16.03 5.16 3.28
CA PHE A 228 -15.77 6.57 3.02
C PHE A 228 -14.41 6.68 2.36
N GLY A 229 -14.41 7.13 1.11
CA GLY A 229 -13.23 7.52 0.34
C GLY A 229 -12.61 8.81 0.86
N ILE A 230 -11.70 9.34 0.06
CA ILE A 230 -10.82 10.46 0.39
C ILE A 230 -11.48 11.80 0.08
#